data_AF-A0AA42HLS8-F1
#
_entry.id   AF-A0AA42HLS8-F1
#
_cell.length_a   1.000
_cell.length_b   1.000
_cell.length_c   1.000
_cell.angle_alpha   90.00
_cell.angle_beta   90.00
_cell.angle_gamma   90.00
#
_symmetry.space_group_name_H-M   'P 1'
#
loop_
_entity.id
_entity.type
_entity.pdbx_description
1 polymer ?
#
loop_
_entity_poly.entity_id
_entity_poly.type
_entity_poly.pdbx_seq_one_letter_code
_entity_poly.pdbx_strand_id
1 'polypeptide(L)'
;MSYGLQVFDGGGGLSFDSNSLTCRMVYRIAIPNSGNAQDFVIPGFDSARGAVWIDTAWAGSGSTYAPRYTVSGSTVTVLSNTPSSGTNYLNAVMFS
;
A
#
# COMPACT_ATOMS: atom_id res chain seq x y z
N MET A 1 -26.32 10.50 5.90
CA MET A 1 -26.14 9.05 6.10
C MET A 1 -24.74 8.71 5.62
N SER A 2 -23.82 8.40 6.52
CA SER A 2 -22.45 7.99 6.19
C SER A 2 -22.36 6.48 6.22
N TYR A 3 -21.75 5.88 5.21
CA TYR A 3 -21.36 4.47 5.24
C TYR A 3 -19.84 4.41 5.02
N GLY A 4 -19.15 3.74 5.94
CA GLY A 4 -17.70 3.55 5.93
C GLY A 4 -17.35 2.36 6.80
N LEU A 5 -16.26 1.67 6.48
CA LEU A 5 -15.70 0.64 7.35
C LEU A 5 -14.82 1.35 8.39
N GLN A 6 -15.32 1.50 9.62
CA GLN A 6 -14.51 1.91 10.76
C GLN A 6 -13.87 0.66 11.36
N VAL A 7 -12.56 0.51 11.20
CA VAL A 7 -11.77 -0.39 12.05
C VAL A 7 -10.93 0.49 12.96
N PHE A 8 -11.40 0.67 14.19
CA PHE A 8 -10.59 1.28 15.24
C PHE A 8 -9.62 0.22 15.76
N ASP A 9 -8.35 0.36 15.45
CA ASP A 9 -7.31 -0.08 16.37
C ASP A 9 -6.71 1.14 17.09
N GLY A 10 -6.18 0.93 18.29
CA GLY A 10 -5.64 1.99 19.14
C GLY A 10 -4.33 2.61 18.64
N GLY A 11 -3.88 2.35 17.41
CA GLY A 11 -2.57 2.73 16.87
C GLY A 11 -2.57 3.78 15.76
N GLY A 12 -3.73 4.23 15.28
CA GLY A 12 -3.81 5.21 14.19
C GLY A 12 -3.87 4.55 12.81
N GLY A 13 -5.00 3.92 12.51
CA GLY A 13 -5.31 3.32 11.22
C GLY A 13 -5.61 4.33 10.09
N LEU A 14 -5.42 3.85 8.87
CA LEU A 14 -5.63 4.55 7.60
C LEU A 14 -7.11 4.94 7.41
N SER A 15 -7.41 6.25 7.31
CA SER A 15 -8.76 6.78 7.07
C SER A 15 -8.92 7.20 5.61
N PHE A 16 -9.83 6.53 4.88
CA PHE A 16 -10.23 6.95 3.54
C PHE A 16 -11.59 7.67 3.60
N ASP A 17 -11.61 8.94 3.23
CA ASP A 17 -12.85 9.72 3.05
C ASP A 17 -13.21 9.70 1.55
N SER A 18 -14.24 8.94 1.18
CA SER A 18 -14.69 8.78 -0.21
C SER A 18 -16.05 9.45 -0.43
N ASN A 19 -16.05 10.62 -1.07
CA ASN A 19 -17.26 11.24 -1.60
C ASN A 19 -17.78 10.43 -2.80
N SER A 20 -18.78 9.56 -2.60
CA SER A 20 -19.56 8.84 -3.63
C SER A 20 -18.84 8.00 -4.70
N LEU A 21 -17.51 7.93 -4.70
CA LEU A 21 -16.73 7.10 -5.63
C LEU A 21 -16.58 5.68 -5.06
N THR A 22 -16.83 4.66 -5.87
CA THR A 22 -16.51 3.28 -5.48
C THR A 22 -15.00 3.08 -5.49
N CYS A 23 -14.42 2.63 -4.37
CA CYS A 23 -13.02 2.26 -4.30
C CYS A 23 -12.87 0.79 -4.71
N ARG A 24 -12.07 0.51 -5.74
CA ARG A 24 -11.72 -0.86 -6.14
C ARG A 24 -10.26 -1.13 -5.81
N MET A 25 -10.00 -2.16 -5.01
CA MET A 25 -8.66 -2.72 -4.89
C MET A 25 -8.27 -3.34 -6.23
N VAL A 26 -7.23 -2.79 -6.86
CA VAL A 26 -6.77 -3.24 -8.18
C VAL A 26 -5.53 -4.11 -8.07
N TYR A 27 -4.81 -4.05 -6.95
CA TYR A 27 -3.53 -4.73 -6.82
C TYR A 27 -3.17 -5.00 -5.35
N ARG A 28 -2.74 -6.23 -5.05
CA ARG A 28 -2.02 -6.60 -3.84
C ARG A 28 -0.96 -7.63 -4.17
N ILE A 29 0.30 -7.34 -3.86
CA ILE A 29 1.39 -8.30 -4.00
C ILE A 29 2.32 -8.25 -2.80
N ALA A 30 2.96 -9.38 -2.50
CA ALA A 30 4.10 -9.38 -1.59
C ALA A 30 5.33 -8.80 -2.30
N ILE A 31 6.05 -7.91 -1.63
CA ILE A 31 7.28 -7.31 -2.13
C ILE A 31 8.45 -8.24 -1.73
N PRO A 32 9.22 -8.78 -2.69
CA PRO A 32 10.38 -9.62 -2.38
C PRO A 32 11.45 -8.85 -1.62
N ASN A 33 12.25 -9.53 -0.79
CA ASN A 33 13.37 -8.90 -0.10
C ASN A 33 14.47 -8.52 -1.10
N SER A 34 14.90 -7.26 -1.09
CA SER A 34 15.95 -6.74 -1.94
C SER A 34 16.62 -5.51 -1.31
N GLY A 35 17.95 -5.49 -1.32
CA GLY A 35 18.73 -4.29 -1.01
C GLY A 35 18.75 -3.26 -2.14
N ASN A 36 18.33 -3.64 -3.34
CA ASN A 36 18.23 -2.79 -4.52
C ASN A 36 16.80 -2.32 -4.77
N ALA A 37 16.66 -1.23 -5.53
CA ALA A 37 15.37 -0.74 -5.99
C ALA A 37 14.64 -1.77 -6.87
N GLN A 38 13.33 -1.84 -6.73
CA GLN A 38 12.45 -2.77 -7.45
C GLN A 38 11.27 -2.00 -8.05
N ASP A 39 11.03 -2.22 -9.35
CA ASP A 39 9.92 -1.61 -10.06
C ASP A 39 8.74 -2.58 -10.18
N PHE A 40 7.57 -2.10 -9.80
CA PHE A 40 6.31 -2.82 -9.92
C PHE A 40 5.36 -2.03 -10.83
N VAL A 41 5.06 -2.61 -11.99
CA VAL A 41 4.07 -2.05 -12.91
C VAL A 41 2.69 -2.55 -12.48
N ILE A 42 1.79 -1.63 -12.16
CA ILE A 42 0.43 -1.94 -11.72
C ILE A 42 -0.52 -1.76 -12.92
N PRO A 43 -1.04 -2.86 -13.51
CA PRO A 43 -1.89 -2.76 -14.69
C PRO A 43 -3.18 -1.98 -14.40
N GLY A 44 -3.47 -0.97 -15.22
CA GLY A 44 -4.70 -0.17 -15.09
C GLY A 44 -4.70 0.82 -13.92
N PHE A 45 -3.57 1.02 -13.25
CA PHE A 45 -3.42 2.07 -12.25
C PHE A 45 -3.08 3.42 -12.90
N ASP A 46 -3.80 4.45 -12.49
CA ASP A 46 -3.56 5.85 -12.85
C ASP A 46 -3.28 6.62 -11.56
N SER A 47 -2.05 7.09 -11.39
CA SER A 47 -1.62 7.80 -10.17
C SER A 47 -2.37 9.11 -9.93
N ALA A 48 -3.07 9.65 -10.93
CA ALA A 48 -3.93 10.82 -10.76
C ALA A 48 -5.31 10.47 -10.18
N ARG A 49 -5.72 9.19 -10.20
CA ARG A 49 -7.07 8.72 -9.79
C ARG A 49 -7.02 7.53 -8.84
N GLY A 50 -5.89 7.29 -8.19
CA GLY A 50 -5.70 6.14 -7.34
C GLY A 50 -4.78 6.45 -6.16
N ALA A 51 -4.67 5.48 -5.26
CA ALA A 51 -3.74 5.53 -4.14
C ALA A 51 -2.95 4.23 -4.07
N VAL A 52 -1.69 4.37 -3.65
CA VAL A 52 -0.76 3.26 -3.40
C VAL A 52 -0.26 3.38 -1.98
N TRP A 53 -0.20 2.27 -1.27
CA TRP A 53 0.44 2.19 0.04
C TRP A 53 1.12 0.85 0.23
N ILE A 54 2.09 0.83 1.15
CA ILE A 54 2.75 -0.39 1.58
C ILE A 54 2.38 -0.64 3.04
N ASP A 55 1.85 -1.82 3.33
CA ASP A 55 1.66 -2.30 4.70
C ASP A 55 2.63 -3.44 5.00
N THR A 56 3.01 -3.56 6.27
CA THR A 56 3.84 -4.63 6.78
C THR A 56 2.96 -5.59 7.59
N ALA A 57 2.90 -6.85 7.20
CA ALA A 57 2.28 -7.87 8.03
C ALA A 57 3.06 -8.03 9.35
N TRP A 58 2.38 -7.78 10.47
CA TRP A 58 2.97 -7.84 11.81
C TRP A 58 3.56 -9.23 12.10
N ALA A 59 4.83 -9.26 12.52
CA ALA A 59 5.58 -10.50 12.73
C ALA A 59 5.54 -11.02 14.18
N GLY A 60 4.74 -10.42 15.06
CA GLY A 60 4.58 -10.87 16.45
C GLY A 60 5.57 -10.25 17.44
N SER A 61 6.72 -9.71 16.98
CA SER A 61 7.68 -8.98 17.83
C SER A 61 8.68 -8.18 17.00
N GLY A 62 9.08 -6.99 17.46
CA GLY A 62 10.16 -6.18 16.87
C GLY A 62 9.67 -4.90 16.17
N SER A 63 10.60 -4.18 15.53
CA SER A 63 10.30 -3.03 14.69
C SER A 63 9.89 -3.48 13.29
N THR A 64 8.67 -3.17 12.87
CA THR A 64 8.24 -3.29 11.47
C THR A 64 8.59 -2.02 10.70
N TYR A 65 9.16 -2.16 9.49
CA TYR A 65 9.51 -1.05 8.62
C TYR A 65 8.83 -1.20 7.27
N ALA A 66 7.98 -0.22 6.94
CA ALA A 66 7.44 -0.08 5.60
C ALA A 66 8.48 0.62 4.71
N PRO A 67 8.88 0.00 3.57
CA PRO A 67 9.89 0.56 2.69
C PRO A 67 9.42 1.85 2.03
N ARG A 68 10.38 2.73 1.74
CA ARG A 68 10.12 3.93 0.95
C ARG A 68 9.88 3.56 -0.51
N TYR A 69 8.94 4.25 -1.13
CA TYR A 69 8.61 4.06 -2.53
C TYR A 69 8.33 5.41 -3.21
N THR A 70 8.47 5.41 -4.53
CA THR A 70 8.01 6.50 -5.41
C THR A 70 7.00 5.93 -6.40
N VAL A 71 6.15 6.81 -6.94
CA VAL A 71 5.13 6.46 -7.93
C VAL A 71 5.31 7.36 -9.13
N SER A 72 5.41 6.77 -10.33
CA SER A 72 5.48 7.48 -11.60
C SER A 72 4.56 6.79 -12.61
N GLY A 73 3.42 7.44 -12.90
CA GLY A 73 2.37 6.84 -13.72
C GLY A 73 1.84 5.54 -13.10
N SER A 74 1.92 4.44 -13.83
CA SER A 74 1.52 3.10 -13.38
C SER A 74 2.62 2.31 -12.66
N THR A 75 3.82 2.87 -12.53
CA THR A 75 4.97 2.18 -11.95
C THR A 75 5.23 2.68 -10.52
N VAL A 76 5.37 1.73 -9.61
CA VAL A 76 5.81 1.96 -8.23
C VAL A 76 7.23 1.44 -8.09
N THR A 77 8.15 2.33 -7.70
CA THR A 77 9.54 1.95 -7.42
C THR A 77 9.73 1.88 -5.92
N VAL A 78 9.96 0.67 -5.40
CA VAL A 78 10.34 0.44 -4.01
C VAL A 78 11.85 0.57 -3.90
N LEU A 79 12.36 1.52 -3.10
CA LEU A 79 13.78 1.89 -3.10
C LEU A 79 14.69 0.81 -2.50
N SER A 80 14.22 0.17 -1.44
CA SER A 80 14.83 -1.02 -0.84
C SER A 80 13.81 -1.67 0.08
N ASN A 81 13.80 -3.00 0.13
CA ASN A 81 12.89 -3.77 0.95
C ASN A 81 13.67 -4.86 1.71
N THR A 82 14.23 -4.49 2.86
CA THR A 82 14.98 -5.41 3.74
C THR A 82 14.33 -5.47 5.12
N PRO A 83 13.08 -5.95 5.24
CA PRO A 83 12.40 -6.01 6.53
C PRO A 83 13.12 -6.99 7.45
N SER A 84 13.31 -6.60 8.72
CA SER A 84 13.89 -7.46 9.77
C SER A 84 12.90 -8.53 10.24
N SER A 85 11.61 -8.28 10.11
CA SER A 85 10.52 -9.19 10.46
C SER A 85 9.27 -8.82 9.66
N GLY A 86 8.53 -9.84 9.18
CA GLY A 86 7.27 -9.66 8.46
C GLY A 86 7.39 -9.64 6.94
N THR A 87 6.25 -9.51 6.26
CA THR A 87 6.14 -9.39 4.80
C THR A 87 5.53 -8.05 4.44
N ASN A 88 6.17 -7.32 3.53
CA ASN A 88 5.63 -6.07 3.01
C ASN A 88 4.73 -6.34 1.82
N TYR A 89 3.56 -5.71 1.80
CA TYR A 89 2.59 -5.80 0.72
C TYR A 89 2.45 -4.46 0.03
N LEU A 90 2.58 -4.45 -1.30
CA LEU A 90 2.24 -3.31 -2.13
C LEU A 90 0.76 -3.38 -2.47
N ASN A 91 0.01 -2.34 -2.12
CA ASN A 91 -1.41 -2.23 -2.40
C ASN A 91 -1.67 -1.05 -3.32
N ALA A 92 -2.63 -1.21 -4.22
CA ALA A 92 -3.16 -0.10 -5.00
C ALA A 92 -4.67 -0.18 -5.13
N VAL A 93 -5.28 1.00 -5.08
CA VAL A 93 -6.72 1.21 -5.31
C VAL A 93 -6.91 2.27 -6.38
N MET A 94 -8.05 2.18 -7.06
CA MET A 94 -8.53 3.19 -7.99
C MET A 94 -9.85 3.77 -7.48
N PHE A 95 -10.00 5.08 -7.64
CA PHE A 95 -11.24 5.80 -7.38
C PHE A 95 -11.98 5.97 -8.71
N SER A 96 -13.26 5.60 -8.75
CA SER A 96 -14.11 5.67 -9.94
C SER A 96 -15.27 6.63 -9.76
#